data_AF-A0A2H5YJI8-F1
#
_entry.id   AF-A0A2H5YJI8-F1
#
_cell.length_a   1.000
_cell.length_b   1.000
_cell.length_c   1.000
_cell.angle_alpha   90.00
_cell.angle_beta   90.00
_cell.angle_gamma   90.00
#
_symmetry.space_group_name_H-M   'P 1'
#
loop_
_entity.id
_entity.type
_entity.pdbx_description
1 polymer ?
#
loop_
_entity_poly.entity_id
_entity_poly.type
_entity_poly.pdbx_seq_one_letter_code
_entity_poly.pdbx_strand_id
1 'polypeptide(L)'
;MFSDNLFVIQSFNIVYFWLHFPLIIAFGIWCYYWRRPKYTLLRDAFLSSGAIALIVYWLYPVAPPRLLPDLAAQFDPNAPPFITGFVDTMQRYLGYAYQSQETAAFVNPYAAMPSLHFGWDLLLGIGIIWCFWGTRLAWLAVPIGVFLPASQVFAITVTANHFFLDAAAGAVVSLLGFPVALALRRWAYPRLGEAVSRLPWPGLRRLLAPGGDQRAPSSLTK
;
A
#
# COMPACT_ATOMS: atom_id res chain seq x y z
N MET A 1 30.49 8.50 1.78
CA MET A 1 30.42 8.53 0.30
C MET A 1 28.99 8.73 -0.22
N PHE A 2 27.93 8.15 0.38
CA PHE A 2 26.53 8.50 0.03
C PHE A 2 25.97 9.72 0.80
N SER A 3 26.56 10.06 1.94
CA SER A 3 26.16 11.18 2.83
C SER A 3 26.29 12.57 2.22
N ASP A 4 27.15 12.74 1.21
CA ASP A 4 27.56 14.06 0.72
C ASP A 4 26.76 14.48 -0.51
N ASN A 5 25.97 13.57 -1.08
CA ASN A 5 25.13 13.84 -2.23
C ASN A 5 23.67 14.10 -1.81
N LEU A 6 23.45 15.31 -1.30
CA LEU A 6 22.15 15.83 -0.88
C LEU A 6 21.04 15.60 -1.92
N PHE A 7 21.36 15.71 -3.21
CA PHE A 7 20.40 15.48 -4.29
C PHE A 7 19.90 14.03 -4.32
N VAL A 8 20.81 13.06 -4.18
CA VAL A 8 20.46 11.63 -4.15
C VAL A 8 19.62 11.30 -2.91
N ILE A 9 20.01 11.81 -1.75
CA ILE A 9 19.27 11.59 -0.49
C ILE A 9 17.87 12.19 -0.56
N GLN A 10 17.74 13.44 -1.02
CA GLN A 10 16.44 14.09 -1.18
C GLN A 10 15.56 13.38 -2.21
N SER A 11 16.15 12.86 -3.29
CA SER A 11 15.40 12.09 -4.29
C SER A 11 14.79 10.83 -3.67
N PHE A 12 15.56 10.05 -2.90
CA PHE A 12 15.04 8.86 -2.22
C PHE A 12 14.00 9.21 -1.16
N ASN A 13 14.21 10.29 -0.41
CA ASN A 13 13.25 10.79 0.56
C ASN A 13 11.91 11.17 -0.10
N ILE A 14 11.94 11.80 -1.28
CA ILE A 14 10.74 12.15 -2.06
C ILE A 14 10.07 10.90 -2.64
N VAL A 15 10.83 9.94 -3.17
CA VAL A 15 10.31 8.67 -3.68
C VAL A 15 9.59 7.91 -2.56
N TYR A 16 10.22 7.82 -1.39
CA TYR A 16 9.64 7.18 -0.22
C TYR A 16 8.34 7.85 0.23
N PHE A 17 8.35 9.19 0.35
CA PHE A 17 7.28 9.90 1.04
C PHE A 17 6.18 10.44 0.14
N TRP A 18 6.52 10.99 -1.04
CA TRP A 18 5.61 11.77 -1.88
C TRP A 18 5.16 11.06 -3.15
N LEU A 19 5.95 10.14 -3.69
CA LEU A 19 5.65 9.58 -5.01
C LEU A 19 4.47 8.59 -4.97
N HIS A 20 4.42 7.76 -3.93
CA HIS A 20 3.60 6.55 -3.94
C HIS A 20 2.08 6.83 -3.79
N PHE A 21 1.68 7.61 -2.78
CA PHE A 21 0.25 7.85 -2.47
C PHE A 21 -0.51 8.57 -3.60
N PRO A 22 -0.02 9.69 -4.15
CA PRO A 22 -0.67 10.36 -5.27
C PRO A 22 -0.78 9.45 -6.50
N LEU A 23 0.24 8.61 -6.74
CA LEU A 23 0.25 7.69 -7.86
C LEU A 23 -0.79 6.58 -7.71
N ILE A 24 -0.95 6.01 -6.51
CA ILE A 24 -2.03 5.04 -6.22
C ILE A 24 -3.40 5.68 -6.44
N ILE A 25 -3.61 6.92 -5.97
CA ILE A 25 -4.88 7.63 -6.12
C ILE A 25 -5.17 7.89 -7.61
N ALA A 26 -4.21 8.46 -8.33
CA ALA A 26 -4.35 8.76 -9.76
C ALA A 26 -4.62 7.49 -10.58
N PHE A 27 -3.83 6.42 -10.35
CA PHE A 27 -4.03 5.14 -11.00
C PHE A 27 -5.36 4.48 -10.63
N GLY A 28 -5.79 4.62 -9.37
CA GLY A 28 -7.09 4.15 -8.89
C GLY A 28 -8.24 4.86 -9.58
N ILE A 29 -8.20 6.19 -9.70
CA ILE A 29 -9.18 7.00 -10.43
C ILE A 29 -9.21 6.59 -11.90
N TRP A 30 -8.04 6.44 -12.52
CA TRP A 30 -7.97 5.98 -13.92
C TRP A 30 -8.56 4.57 -14.08
N CYS A 31 -8.18 3.62 -13.22
CA CYS A 31 -8.75 2.28 -13.26
C CYS A 31 -10.27 2.30 -13.04
N TYR A 32 -10.76 3.17 -12.16
CA TYR A 32 -12.18 3.36 -11.93
C TYR A 32 -12.89 3.78 -13.22
N TYR A 33 -12.41 4.78 -13.96
CA TYR A 33 -13.11 5.21 -15.18
C TYR A 33 -12.92 4.25 -16.36
N TRP A 34 -11.72 3.71 -16.59
CA TRP A 34 -11.40 2.98 -17.82
C TRP A 34 -11.29 1.46 -17.65
N ARG A 35 -11.12 0.94 -16.44
CA ARG A 35 -10.83 -0.48 -16.15
C ARG A 35 -11.63 -1.01 -14.95
N ARG A 36 -12.92 -0.68 -14.84
CA ARG A 36 -13.81 -1.03 -13.71
C ARG A 36 -13.64 -2.45 -13.14
N PRO A 37 -13.62 -3.53 -13.95
CA PRO A 37 -13.48 -4.88 -13.39
C PRO A 37 -12.13 -5.11 -12.71
N LYS A 38 -11.04 -4.53 -13.25
CA LYS A 38 -9.69 -4.61 -12.68
C LYS A 38 -9.56 -3.70 -11.46
N TYR A 39 -10.11 -2.49 -11.52
CA TYR A 39 -10.15 -1.54 -10.39
C TYR A 39 -10.68 -2.18 -9.13
N THR A 40 -11.84 -2.84 -9.24
CA THR A 40 -12.46 -3.43 -8.05
C THR A 40 -11.55 -4.48 -7.43
N LEU A 41 -10.86 -5.34 -8.21
CA LEU A 41 -10.00 -6.39 -7.64
C LEU A 41 -8.77 -5.78 -6.99
N LEU A 42 -8.15 -4.82 -7.66
CA LEU A 42 -6.99 -4.12 -7.14
C LEU A 42 -7.34 -3.39 -5.84
N ARG A 43 -8.42 -2.60 -5.84
CA ARG A 43 -8.92 -1.92 -4.63
C ARG A 43 -9.10 -2.89 -3.47
N ASP A 44 -9.79 -4.00 -3.70
CA ASP A 44 -10.04 -5.00 -2.66
C ASP A 44 -8.72 -5.62 -2.16
N ALA A 45 -7.73 -5.84 -3.03
CA ALA A 45 -6.41 -6.34 -2.66
C ALA A 45 -5.57 -5.33 -1.84
N PHE A 46 -5.57 -4.04 -2.24
CA PHE A 46 -4.94 -2.96 -1.47
C PHE A 46 -5.54 -2.85 -0.06
N LEU A 47 -6.87 -2.82 0.03
CA LEU A 47 -7.56 -2.71 1.32
C LEU A 47 -7.36 -3.96 2.19
N SER A 48 -7.44 -5.15 1.59
CA SER A 48 -7.24 -6.41 2.30
C SER A 48 -5.80 -6.55 2.81
N SER A 49 -4.81 -6.19 2.01
CA SER A 49 -3.40 -6.19 2.46
C SER A 49 -3.15 -5.18 3.57
N GLY A 50 -3.76 -3.99 3.51
CA GLY A 50 -3.73 -3.01 4.60
C GLY A 50 -4.33 -3.57 5.89
N ALA A 51 -5.49 -4.24 5.81
CA ALA A 51 -6.13 -4.86 6.96
C ALA A 51 -5.26 -5.98 7.58
N ILE A 52 -4.63 -6.82 6.76
CA ILE A 52 -3.71 -7.86 7.23
C ILE A 52 -2.49 -7.22 7.90
N ALA A 53 -1.91 -6.20 7.28
CA ALA A 53 -0.75 -5.48 7.84
C ALA A 53 -1.08 -4.84 9.19
N LEU A 54 -2.27 -4.25 9.36
CA LEU A 54 -2.70 -3.70 10.65
C LEU A 54 -2.73 -4.77 11.76
N ILE A 55 -3.17 -5.99 11.45
CA ILE A 55 -3.14 -7.11 12.41
C ILE A 55 -1.69 -7.46 12.77
N VAL A 56 -0.80 -7.51 11.77
CA VAL A 56 0.62 -7.82 12.00
C VAL A 56 1.30 -6.73 12.82
N TYR A 57 1.09 -5.44 12.51
CA TYR A 57 1.63 -4.31 13.27
C TYR A 57 1.21 -4.35 14.75
N TRP A 58 0.00 -4.83 15.02
CA TRP A 58 -0.49 -4.96 16.38
C TRP A 58 0.13 -6.16 17.12
N LEU A 59 0.30 -7.30 16.45
CA LEU A 59 0.83 -8.53 17.07
C LEU A 59 2.36 -8.56 17.18
N TYR A 60 3.07 -7.99 16.20
CA TYR A 60 4.52 -8.10 16.06
C TYR A 60 5.15 -6.75 15.68
N PRO A 61 5.20 -5.78 16.61
CA PRO A 61 5.96 -4.56 16.38
C PRO A 61 7.45 -4.89 16.28
N VAL A 62 8.10 -4.42 15.22
CA VAL A 62 9.53 -4.59 14.93
C VAL A 62 10.19 -3.22 14.83
N ALA A 63 11.30 -3.05 15.57
CA ALA A 63 12.06 -1.82 15.55
C ALA A 63 12.75 -1.59 14.19
N PRO A 64 12.60 -0.40 13.58
CA PRO A 64 13.28 -0.05 12.33
C PRO A 64 14.78 0.24 12.55
N PRO A 65 15.62 0.15 11.49
CA PRO A 65 17.06 0.40 11.59
C PRO A 65 17.44 1.75 12.23
N ARG A 66 16.65 2.80 11.97
CA ARG A 66 16.86 4.15 12.54
C ARG A 66 16.84 4.22 14.07
N LEU A 67 16.16 3.29 14.76
CA LEU A 67 16.10 3.26 16.22
C LEU A 67 17.22 2.42 16.85
N LEU A 68 18.00 1.69 16.04
CA LEU A 68 19.06 0.82 16.54
C LEU A 68 20.18 1.57 17.29
N PRO A 69 20.65 2.77 16.88
CA PRO A 69 21.66 3.50 17.64
C PRO A 69 21.21 3.85 19.06
N ASP A 70 19.96 4.30 19.22
CA ASP A 70 19.39 4.66 20.53
C ASP A 70 19.16 3.42 21.41
N LEU A 71 18.66 2.33 20.82
CA LEU A 71 18.49 1.05 21.52
C LEU A 71 19.85 0.43 21.91
N ALA A 72 20.85 0.52 21.05
CA ALA A 72 22.21 0.07 21.36
C ALA A 72 22.80 0.85 22.53
N ALA A 73 22.67 2.18 22.54
CA ALA A 73 23.10 3.00 23.67
C ALA A 73 22.42 2.61 25.00
N GLN A 74 21.18 2.12 24.94
CA GLN A 74 20.41 1.70 26.11
C GLN A 74 20.75 0.28 26.59
N PHE A 75 20.93 -0.68 25.67
CA PHE A 75 20.98 -2.11 25.99
C PHE A 75 22.33 -2.79 25.72
N ASP A 76 23.19 -2.23 24.87
CA ASP A 76 24.53 -2.75 24.58
C ASP A 76 25.52 -1.62 24.26
N PRO A 77 26.20 -1.06 25.27
CA PRO A 77 27.16 0.04 25.09
C PRO A 77 28.36 -0.32 24.19
N ASN A 78 28.62 -1.60 23.95
CA ASN A 78 29.72 -2.09 23.10
C ASN A 78 29.19 -2.58 21.74
N ALA A 79 27.97 -2.19 21.36
CA ALA A 79 27.39 -2.59 20.10
C ALA A 79 28.32 -2.27 18.92
N PRO A 80 28.47 -3.21 17.97
CA PRO A 80 29.38 -3.04 16.86
C PRO A 80 28.98 -1.85 15.96
N PRO A 81 29.95 -1.21 15.27
CA PRO A 81 29.72 0.03 14.51
C PRO A 81 28.65 -0.05 13.42
N PHE A 82 28.35 -1.25 12.91
CA PHE A 82 27.29 -1.43 11.91
C PHE A 82 25.87 -1.27 12.49
N ILE A 83 25.71 -1.34 13.82
CA ILE A 83 24.44 -1.10 14.52
C ILE A 83 24.28 0.39 14.85
N THR A 84 25.37 1.06 15.22
CA THR A 84 25.36 2.49 15.60
C THR A 84 25.48 3.44 14.40
N GLY A 85 25.80 2.93 13.21
CA GLY A 85 25.99 3.73 11.99
C GLY A 85 24.72 4.11 11.22
N PHE A 86 23.53 3.70 11.66
CA PHE A 86 22.27 4.07 10.99
C PHE A 86 21.91 5.54 11.25
N VAL A 87 21.46 6.23 10.19
CA VAL A 87 21.03 7.63 10.25
C VAL A 87 19.68 7.76 9.57
N ASP A 88 18.70 8.32 10.27
CA ASP A 88 17.41 8.67 9.69
C ASP A 88 17.55 9.90 8.78
N THR A 89 17.66 9.66 7.48
CA THR A 89 17.75 10.73 6.48
C THR A 89 16.40 11.41 6.24
N MET A 90 15.29 10.76 6.56
CA MET A 90 13.95 11.33 6.42
C MET A 90 13.71 12.39 7.49
N GLN A 91 13.99 12.08 8.75
CA GLN A 91 13.93 13.06 9.83
C GLN A 91 14.95 14.19 9.61
N ARG A 92 16.17 13.87 9.17
CA ARG A 92 17.24 14.85 8.99
C ARG A 92 16.98 15.87 7.87
N TYR A 93 16.35 15.47 6.77
CA TYR A 93 16.21 16.32 5.58
C TYR A 93 14.76 16.64 5.18
N LEU A 94 13.75 15.88 5.62
CA LEU A 94 12.32 16.09 5.35
C LEU A 94 11.48 16.29 6.64
N GLY A 95 12.12 16.58 7.78
CA GLY A 95 11.54 16.51 9.13
C GLY A 95 10.10 17.01 9.30
N TYR A 96 9.69 18.10 8.66
CA TYR A 96 8.30 18.60 8.76
C TYR A 96 7.25 17.67 8.13
N ALA A 97 7.52 17.15 6.93
CA ALA A 97 6.61 16.24 6.24
C ALA A 97 6.57 14.88 6.97
N TYR A 98 7.74 14.37 7.35
CA TYR A 98 7.89 13.09 8.04
C TYR A 98 7.18 13.07 9.40
N GLN A 99 7.38 14.12 10.22
CA GLN A 99 6.70 14.22 11.51
C GLN A 99 5.18 14.29 11.34
N SER A 100 4.64 15.05 10.39
CA SER A 100 3.18 15.17 10.25
C SER A 100 2.44 13.84 10.02
N GLN A 101 3.12 12.84 9.46
CA GLN A 101 2.55 11.52 9.16
C GLN A 101 2.94 10.46 10.20
N GLU A 102 4.12 10.54 10.85
CA GLU A 102 4.53 9.62 11.94
C GLU A 102 4.17 10.10 13.36
N THR A 103 3.99 11.41 13.60
CA THR A 103 3.63 11.96 14.93
C THR A 103 2.14 12.14 15.13
N ALA A 104 1.30 11.57 14.26
CA ALA A 104 -0.10 11.40 14.63
C ALA A 104 -0.15 10.46 15.84
N ALA A 105 -0.93 10.81 16.88
CA ALA A 105 -1.06 10.07 18.15
C ALA A 105 -1.49 8.58 18.00
N PHE A 106 -1.66 8.11 16.76
CA PHE A 106 -2.11 6.77 16.37
C PHE A 106 -1.05 5.97 15.61
N VAL A 107 0.19 6.44 15.52
CA VAL A 107 1.28 5.74 14.80
C VAL A 107 2.25 5.12 15.79
N ASN A 108 2.47 3.81 15.66
CA ASN A 108 3.46 3.08 16.45
C ASN A 108 4.84 3.19 15.77
N PRO A 109 5.85 3.81 16.40
CA PRO A 109 7.18 3.97 15.81
C PRO A 109 7.94 2.64 15.63
N TYR A 110 7.47 1.57 16.29
CA TYR A 110 7.99 0.21 16.16
C TYR A 110 7.19 -0.63 15.14
N ALA A 111 6.44 -0.03 14.22
CA ALA A 111 5.67 -0.77 13.21
C ALA A 111 6.41 -0.90 11.87
N ALA A 112 7.67 -1.34 11.89
CA ALA A 112 8.46 -1.47 10.66
C ALA A 112 8.02 -2.65 9.77
N MET A 113 7.48 -3.73 10.34
CA MET A 113 7.13 -4.94 9.59
C MET A 113 5.61 -5.19 9.62
N PRO A 114 4.94 -5.41 8.48
CA PRO A 114 5.46 -5.44 7.10
C PRO A 114 5.65 -4.05 6.47
N SER A 115 6.52 -3.89 5.47
CA SER A 115 6.64 -2.61 4.75
C SER A 115 5.52 -2.44 3.71
N LEU A 116 4.47 -1.68 4.09
CA LEU A 116 3.35 -1.39 3.18
C LEU A 116 3.74 -0.45 2.03
N HIS A 117 4.71 0.46 2.22
CA HIS A 117 5.22 1.31 1.13
C HIS A 117 5.66 0.46 -0.06
N PHE A 118 6.56 -0.50 0.19
CA PHE A 118 6.99 -1.44 -0.84
C PHE A 118 5.86 -2.34 -1.33
N GLY A 119 5.07 -2.92 -0.41
CA GLY A 119 4.01 -3.85 -0.75
C GLY A 119 2.93 -3.23 -1.65
N TRP A 120 2.56 -1.98 -1.40
CA TRP A 120 1.60 -1.24 -2.20
C TRP A 120 2.16 -0.77 -3.53
N ASP A 121 3.44 -0.41 -3.61
CA ASP A 121 4.10 -0.14 -4.90
C ASP A 121 4.24 -1.41 -5.74
N LEU A 122 4.41 -2.57 -5.11
CA LEU A 122 4.35 -3.87 -5.78
C LEU A 122 2.97 -4.13 -6.37
N LEU A 123 1.90 -3.93 -5.58
CA LEU A 123 0.52 -4.07 -6.08
C LEU A 123 0.19 -3.07 -7.20
N LEU A 124 0.69 -1.84 -7.07
CA LEU A 124 0.53 -0.81 -8.07
C LEU A 124 1.23 -1.20 -9.37
N GLY A 125 2.48 -1.67 -9.29
CA GLY A 125 3.24 -2.16 -10.43
C GLY A 125 2.57 -3.33 -11.13
N ILE A 126 2.11 -4.33 -10.37
CA ILE A 126 1.30 -5.44 -10.89
C ILE A 126 0.03 -4.92 -11.56
N GLY A 127 -0.67 -3.98 -10.93
CA GLY A 127 -1.88 -3.37 -11.45
C GLY A 127 -1.65 -2.66 -12.78
N ILE A 128 -0.59 -1.86 -12.91
CA ILE A 128 -0.20 -1.17 -14.14
C ILE A 128 0.06 -2.19 -15.25
N ILE A 129 0.93 -3.18 -14.98
CA ILE A 129 1.27 -4.23 -15.95
C ILE A 129 -0.01 -4.95 -16.40
N TRP A 130 -0.85 -5.36 -15.45
CA TRP A 130 -2.09 -6.07 -15.74
C TRP A 130 -3.08 -5.24 -16.55
N CYS A 131 -3.21 -3.94 -16.25
CA CYS A 131 -4.13 -3.04 -16.94
C CYS A 131 -3.75 -2.78 -18.40
N PHE A 132 -2.46 -2.77 -18.71
CA PHE A 132 -1.92 -2.51 -20.05
C PHE A 132 -1.44 -3.77 -20.79
N TRP A 133 -1.53 -4.94 -20.17
CA TRP A 133 -1.18 -6.21 -20.79
C TRP A 133 -1.95 -6.43 -22.10
N GLY A 134 -1.25 -6.90 -23.15
CA GLY A 134 -1.82 -7.13 -24.47
C GLY A 134 -2.11 -5.85 -25.29
N THR A 135 -1.74 -4.66 -24.78
CA THR A 135 -1.83 -3.41 -25.54
C THR A 135 -0.45 -3.00 -26.08
N ARG A 136 -0.44 -2.09 -27.06
CA ARG A 136 0.79 -1.45 -27.55
C ARG A 136 1.57 -0.67 -26.48
N LEU A 137 1.02 -0.49 -25.28
CA LEU A 137 1.67 0.22 -24.17
C LEU A 137 2.33 -0.74 -23.17
N ALA A 138 2.22 -2.07 -23.37
CA ALA A 138 2.81 -3.05 -22.47
C ALA A 138 4.34 -2.88 -22.32
N TRP A 139 5.03 -2.46 -23.38
CA TRP A 139 6.48 -2.19 -23.35
C TRP A 139 6.88 -1.04 -22.42
N LEU A 140 5.97 -0.09 -22.13
CA LEU A 140 6.15 0.95 -21.12
C LEU A 140 5.66 0.49 -19.75
N ALA A 141 4.54 -0.22 -19.70
CA ALA A 141 3.91 -0.62 -18.45
C ALA A 141 4.78 -1.60 -17.63
N VAL A 142 5.48 -2.53 -18.30
CA VAL A 142 6.37 -3.49 -17.65
C VAL A 142 7.54 -2.81 -16.91
N PRO A 143 8.39 -1.99 -17.56
CA PRO A 143 9.49 -1.35 -16.86
C PRO A 143 9.01 -0.40 -15.77
N ILE A 144 7.92 0.35 -15.98
CA ILE A 144 7.34 1.22 -14.94
C ILE A 144 6.88 0.39 -13.74
N GLY A 145 6.15 -0.70 -13.98
CA GLY A 145 5.61 -1.54 -12.93
C GLY A 145 6.68 -2.29 -12.13
N VAL A 146 7.85 -2.55 -12.71
CA VAL A 146 9.02 -3.10 -11.98
C VAL A 146 9.79 -2.01 -11.26
N PHE A 147 9.94 -0.83 -11.89
CA PHE A 147 10.70 0.29 -11.34
C PHE A 147 10.12 0.82 -10.05
N LEU A 148 8.79 0.93 -9.93
CA LEU A 148 8.11 1.43 -8.72
C LEU A 148 8.52 0.64 -7.46
N PRO A 149 8.23 -0.67 -7.34
CA PRO A 149 8.62 -1.43 -6.15
C PRO A 149 10.14 -1.50 -5.98
N ALA A 150 10.92 -1.59 -7.06
CA ALA A 150 12.37 -1.61 -6.97
C ALA A 150 12.92 -0.31 -6.34
N SER A 151 12.51 0.85 -6.86
CA SER A 151 12.90 2.15 -6.34
C SER A 151 12.49 2.33 -4.88
N GLN A 152 11.32 1.79 -4.49
CA GLN A 152 10.82 1.87 -3.13
C GLN A 152 11.67 1.03 -2.15
N VAL A 153 12.08 -0.19 -2.51
CA VAL A 153 13.00 -0.99 -1.66
C VAL A 153 14.31 -0.25 -1.41
N PHE A 154 14.87 0.37 -2.44
CA PHE A 154 16.08 1.19 -2.27
C PHE A 154 15.81 2.40 -1.37
N ALA A 155 14.69 3.10 -1.57
CA ALA A 155 14.36 4.28 -0.77
C ALA A 155 14.17 3.93 0.73
N ILE A 156 13.42 2.89 1.07
CA ILE A 156 13.16 2.51 2.46
C ILE A 156 14.43 2.01 3.19
N THR A 157 15.35 1.38 2.46
CA THR A 157 16.59 0.83 3.04
C THR A 157 17.66 1.90 3.20
N VAL A 158 17.85 2.75 2.18
CA VAL A 158 18.81 3.87 2.23
C VAL A 158 18.42 4.89 3.30
N THR A 159 17.12 5.09 3.52
CA THR A 159 16.61 5.99 4.57
C THR A 159 16.62 5.37 5.97
N ALA A 160 17.11 4.14 6.12
CA ALA A 160 17.16 3.40 7.39
C ALA A 160 15.77 3.17 8.05
N ASN A 161 14.70 3.20 7.26
CA ASN A 161 13.33 3.04 7.76
C ASN A 161 12.88 1.58 7.80
N HIS A 162 13.44 0.73 6.95
CA HIS A 162 13.09 -0.68 6.87
C HIS A 162 14.31 -1.56 6.52
N PHE A 163 14.29 -2.80 6.99
CA PHE A 163 15.16 -3.86 6.49
C PHE A 163 14.60 -4.49 5.21
N PHE A 164 15.45 -5.20 4.46
CA PHE A 164 15.01 -6.02 3.33
C PHE A 164 13.99 -7.10 3.74
N LEU A 165 14.07 -7.59 4.98
CA LEU A 165 13.11 -8.55 5.52
C LEU A 165 11.71 -7.93 5.64
N ASP A 166 11.62 -6.66 6.04
CA ASP A 166 10.35 -5.94 6.13
C ASP A 166 9.71 -5.77 4.74
N ALA A 167 10.55 -5.56 3.71
CA ALA A 167 10.11 -5.54 2.32
C ALA A 167 9.60 -6.93 1.88
N ALA A 168 10.32 -8.01 2.20
CA ALA A 168 9.87 -9.37 1.90
C ALA A 168 8.52 -9.69 2.57
N ALA A 169 8.36 -9.35 3.85
CA ALA A 169 7.09 -9.47 4.56
C ALA A 169 5.99 -8.60 3.91
N GLY A 170 6.33 -7.39 3.49
CA GLY A 170 5.48 -6.49 2.71
C GLY A 170 4.98 -7.14 1.42
N ALA A 171 5.86 -7.73 0.61
CA ALA A 171 5.47 -8.46 -0.60
C ALA A 171 4.50 -9.60 -0.28
N VAL A 172 4.80 -10.42 0.73
CA VAL A 172 3.92 -11.55 1.10
C VAL A 172 2.54 -11.03 1.50
N VAL A 173 2.46 -10.07 2.42
CA VAL A 173 1.19 -9.51 2.90
C VAL A 173 0.41 -8.84 1.78
N SER A 174 1.08 -8.09 0.91
CA SER A 174 0.44 -7.44 -0.23
C SER A 174 -0.09 -8.44 -1.25
N LEU A 175 0.68 -9.47 -1.60
CA LEU A 175 0.23 -10.52 -2.52
C LEU A 175 -0.91 -11.36 -1.94
N LEU A 176 -0.93 -11.59 -0.62
CA LEU A 176 -2.07 -12.22 0.08
C LEU A 176 -3.36 -11.39 -0.02
N GLY A 177 -3.27 -10.09 -0.33
CA GLY A 177 -4.43 -9.27 -0.65
C GLY A 177 -5.25 -9.79 -1.83
N PHE A 178 -4.63 -10.39 -2.86
CA PHE A 178 -5.34 -10.95 -4.01
C PHE A 178 -6.23 -12.16 -3.67
N PRO A 179 -5.74 -13.24 -3.04
CA PRO A 179 -6.61 -14.36 -2.68
C PRO A 179 -7.72 -13.94 -1.71
N VAL A 180 -7.46 -13.02 -0.78
CA VAL A 180 -8.52 -12.48 0.09
C VAL A 180 -9.55 -11.69 -0.72
N ALA A 181 -9.13 -10.83 -1.64
CA ALA A 181 -10.03 -10.11 -2.53
C ALA A 181 -10.88 -11.06 -3.40
N LEU A 182 -10.29 -12.13 -3.91
CA LEU A 182 -11.00 -13.18 -4.66
C LEU A 182 -12.00 -13.95 -3.78
N ALA A 183 -11.61 -14.28 -2.55
CA ALA A 183 -12.49 -14.91 -1.57
C ALA A 183 -13.69 -14.02 -1.22
N LEU A 184 -13.46 -12.72 -1.01
CA LEU A 184 -14.52 -11.73 -0.76
C LEU A 184 -15.50 -11.68 -1.93
N ARG A 185 -15.00 -11.64 -3.17
CA ARG A 185 -15.84 -11.66 -4.38
C ARG A 185 -16.64 -12.94 -4.52
N ARG A 186 -16.03 -14.09 -4.22
CA ARG A 186 -16.65 -15.39 -4.42
C ARG A 186 -17.69 -15.74 -3.36
N TRP A 187 -17.44 -15.33 -2.11
CA TRP A 187 -18.18 -15.81 -0.94
C TRP A 187 -18.86 -14.72 -0.12
N ALA A 188 -18.23 -13.57 0.06
CA ALA A 188 -18.77 -12.51 0.92
C ALA A 188 -19.78 -11.62 0.17
N TYR A 189 -19.41 -11.12 -1.01
CA TYR A 189 -20.25 -10.19 -1.78
C TYR A 189 -21.61 -10.76 -2.19
N PRO A 190 -21.74 -12.03 -2.64
CA PRO A 190 -23.06 -12.61 -2.94
C PRO A 190 -23.96 -12.68 -1.71
N ARG A 191 -23.40 -13.11 -0.56
CA ARG A 191 -24.15 -13.19 0.71
C ARG A 191 -24.55 -11.82 1.24
N LEU A 192 -23.66 -10.83 1.12
CA LEU A 192 -23.97 -9.45 1.46
C LEU A 192 -25.07 -8.90 0.55
N GLY A 193 -25.05 -9.21 -0.74
CA GLY A 193 -26.12 -8.85 -1.67
C GLY A 193 -27.48 -9.45 -1.30
N GLU A 194 -27.50 -10.73 -0.91
CA GLU A 194 -28.72 -11.38 -0.39
C GLU A 194 -29.19 -10.79 0.94
N ALA A 195 -28.27 -10.50 1.87
CA ALA A 195 -28.63 -9.88 3.14
C ALA A 195 -29.22 -8.47 2.92
N VAL A 196 -28.61 -7.69 2.02
CA VAL A 196 -29.07 -6.35 1.65
C VAL A 196 -30.46 -6.42 1.01
N SER A 197 -30.74 -7.38 0.12
CA SER A 197 -32.05 -7.50 -0.53
C SER A 197 -33.19 -7.84 0.45
N ARG A 198 -32.86 -8.49 1.57
CA ARG A 198 -33.78 -8.85 2.65
C ARG A 198 -34.03 -7.73 3.68
N LEU A 199 -33.30 -6.60 3.62
CA LEU A 199 -33.51 -5.48 4.54
C LEU A 199 -34.94 -4.94 4.44
N PRO A 200 -35.68 -4.74 5.55
CA PRO A 200 -37.04 -4.21 5.49
C PRO A 200 -37.10 -2.76 4.98
N TRP A 201 -36.00 -2.00 5.04
CA TRP A 201 -35.93 -0.60 4.60
C TRP A 201 -35.73 -0.44 3.08
N PRO A 202 -36.77 -0.02 2.32
CA PRO A 202 -36.68 0.09 0.85
C PRO A 202 -35.72 1.19 0.37
N GLY A 203 -35.55 2.26 1.17
CA GLY A 203 -34.59 3.33 0.88
C GLY A 203 -33.14 2.83 0.93
N LEU A 204 -32.81 2.06 1.97
CA LEU A 204 -31.47 1.50 2.15
C LEU A 204 -31.16 0.43 1.08
N ARG A 205 -32.16 -0.37 0.69
CA ARG A 205 -32.05 -1.30 -0.44
C ARG A 205 -31.72 -0.60 -1.75
N ARG A 206 -32.39 0.51 -2.07
CA ARG A 206 -32.11 1.28 -3.30
C ARG A 206 -30.73 1.93 -3.30
N LEU A 207 -30.23 2.34 -2.14
CA LEU A 207 -28.90 2.93 -2.01
C LEU A 207 -27.78 1.89 -2.12
N LEU A 208 -27.97 0.70 -1.52
CA LEU A 208 -26.96 -0.35 -1.43
C LEU A 208 -27.06 -1.38 -2.57
N ALA A 209 -28.18 -1.44 -3.29
CA ALA A 209 -28.28 -2.28 -4.47
C ALA A 209 -27.25 -1.81 -5.51
N PRO A 210 -26.40 -2.71 -6.04
CA PRO A 210 -25.46 -2.35 -7.09
C PRO A 210 -26.24 -1.81 -8.30
N GLY A 211 -26.19 -0.49 -8.49
CA GLY A 211 -26.99 0.22 -9.49
C GLY A 211 -26.60 -0.17 -10.91
N GLY A 212 -27.57 -0.67 -11.69
CA GLY A 212 -27.36 -0.92 -13.11
C GLY A 212 -28.43 -1.67 -13.89
N ASP A 213 -29.69 -1.80 -13.44
CA ASP A 213 -30.79 -2.00 -14.41
C ASP A 213 -32.10 -1.39 -13.88
N GLN A 214 -32.42 -0.18 -14.37
CA GLN A 214 -33.74 0.43 -14.23
C GLN A 214 -34.63 0.09 -15.43
N ARG A 215 -34.57 -1.13 -15.98
CA ARG A 215 -35.66 -1.64 -16.80
C ARG A 215 -36.80 -2.08 -15.89
N ALA A 216 -37.62 -1.12 -15.48
CA ALA A 216 -39.00 -1.42 -15.16
C ALA A 216 -39.62 -2.13 -16.37
N PRO A 217 -40.31 -3.27 -16.21
CA PRO A 217 -41.14 -3.78 -17.29
C PRO A 217 -42.23 -2.73 -17.53
N SER A 218 -42.22 -2.09 -18.68
CA SER A 218 -43.34 -1.28 -19.16
C SER A 218 -44.50 -2.22 -19.49
N SER A 219 -45.16 -2.73 -18.46
CA SER A 219 -46.48 -3.32 -18.57
C SER A 219 -47.47 -2.18 -18.72
N LEU A 220 -47.80 -1.80 -19.95
CA LEU A 220 -49.12 -1.24 -20.29
C LEU A 220 -49.36 -1.49 -21.79
N THR A 221 -49.87 -2.69 -22.07
CA THR A 221 -50.86 -2.92 -23.12
C THR A 221 -52.07 -2.02 -22.87
N LYS A 222 -52.35 -1.10 -23.79
CA LYS A 222 -53.62 -0.97 -24.54
C LYS A 222 -53.51 0.18 -25.53
#